data_AF-A0A2V4C1I8-F1
#
_entry.id   AF-A0A2V4C1I8-F1
#
_cell.length_a   1.000
_cell.length_b   1.000
_cell.length_c   1.000
_cell.angle_alpha   90.00
_cell.angle_beta   90.00
_cell.angle_gamma   90.00
#
_symmetry.space_group_name_H-M   'P 1'
#
loop_
_entity.id
_entity.type
_entity.pdbx_description
1 polymer ?
#
loop_
_entity_poly.entity_id
_entity_poly.type
_entity_poly.pdbx_seq_one_letter_code
_entity_poly.pdbx_strand_id
1 'polypeptide(L)'
;MDNVNSFKSTLKHEILHVIDNINKVEDTYETHANVYLKQMKDDSFKDSNVDYKSSVVYSFCNYLLNIDQQKKRENLNYNHNIVISKINEFNLEHQGKIKIIAPEFGQYSLGNLSLSFEINGYLPQLVKYTYEKE
;
A
#
# COMPACT_ATOMS: atom_id res chain seq x y z
N MET A 1 -15.98 -16.70 0.67
CA MET A 1 -15.40 -15.48 1.27
C MET A 1 -15.52 -15.68 2.79
N ASP A 2 -14.74 -16.60 3.35
CA ASP A 2 -15.16 -17.31 4.58
C ASP A 2 -14.27 -16.95 5.78
N ASN A 3 -13.86 -15.68 5.87
CA ASN A 3 -13.17 -15.16 7.05
C ASN A 3 -13.83 -13.84 7.47
N VAL A 4 -14.49 -13.86 8.63
CA VAL A 4 -15.17 -12.69 9.23
C VAL A 4 -14.22 -11.50 9.40
N ASN A 5 -12.93 -11.76 9.67
CA ASN A 5 -11.93 -10.71 9.81
C ASN A 5 -11.55 -10.08 8.46
N SER A 6 -11.48 -10.87 7.38
CA SER A 6 -11.32 -10.32 6.02
C SER A 6 -12.49 -9.39 5.67
N PHE A 7 -13.73 -9.78 5.98
CA PHE A 7 -14.89 -8.92 5.76
C PHE A 7 -14.85 -7.65 6.62
N LYS A 8 -14.54 -7.77 7.91
CA LYS A 8 -14.39 -6.61 8.82
C LYS A 8 -13.29 -5.65 8.34
N SER A 9 -12.16 -6.18 7.86
CA SER A 9 -11.07 -5.38 7.35
C SER A 9 -11.47 -4.64 6.06
N THR A 10 -12.25 -5.27 5.19
CA THR A 10 -12.82 -4.58 4.01
C THR A 10 -13.81 -3.50 4.42
N LEU A 11 -14.71 -3.76 5.37
CA LEU A 11 -15.60 -2.71 5.88
C LEU A 11 -14.82 -1.55 6.51
N LYS A 12 -13.70 -1.83 7.19
CA LYS A 12 -12.83 -0.80 7.74
C LYS A 12 -12.26 0.09 6.63
N HIS A 13 -11.84 -0.51 5.50
CA HIS A 13 -11.38 0.23 4.32
C HIS A 13 -12.45 1.20 3.81
N GLU A 14 -13.68 0.72 3.60
CA GLU A 14 -14.78 1.58 3.12
C GLU A 14 -15.15 2.69 4.12
N ILE A 15 -15.15 2.39 5.42
CA ILE A 15 -15.41 3.40 6.47
C ILE A 15 -14.34 4.50 6.43
N LEU A 16 -13.07 4.16 6.16
CA LEU A 16 -12.00 5.14 6.06
C LEU A 16 -12.21 6.07 4.86
N HIS A 17 -12.68 5.56 3.72
CA HIS A 17 -13.10 6.41 2.59
C HIS A 17 -14.24 7.36 2.96
N VAL A 18 -15.25 6.88 3.69
CA VAL A 18 -16.35 7.73 4.18
C VAL A 18 -15.84 8.83 5.10
N ILE A 19 -14.91 8.51 6.01
CA ILE A 19 -14.29 9.50 6.92
C ILE A 19 -13.51 10.54 6.13
N ASP A 20 -12.69 10.12 5.17
CA ASP A 20 -11.89 11.02 4.34
C ASP A 20 -12.80 11.95 3.51
N ASN A 21 -13.91 11.44 2.97
CA ASN A 21 -14.93 12.25 2.28
C ASN A 21 -15.61 13.27 3.22
N ILE A 22 -16.00 12.87 4.43
CA ILE A 22 -16.58 13.80 5.44
C ILE A 22 -15.59 14.92 5.77
N ASN A 23 -14.30 14.59 5.85
CA ASN A 23 -13.23 15.54 6.14
C ASN A 23 -12.77 16.34 4.90
N LYS A 24 -13.38 16.12 3.73
CA LYS A 24 -13.00 16.74 2.45
C LYS A 24 -11.52 16.54 2.09
N VAL A 25 -10.99 15.37 2.42
CA VAL A 25 -9.66 14.94 1.97
C VAL A 25 -9.73 14.72 0.46
N GLU A 26 -8.79 15.30 -0.28
CA GLU A 26 -8.71 15.12 -1.73
C GLU A 26 -8.47 13.65 -2.07
N ASP A 27 -9.20 13.15 -3.08
CA ASP A 27 -9.02 11.79 -3.55
C ASP A 27 -7.82 11.71 -4.51
N THR A 28 -6.76 11.03 -4.07
CA THR A 28 -5.49 10.90 -4.78
C THR A 28 -4.90 9.52 -4.51
N TYR A 29 -3.95 9.08 -5.33
CA TYR A 29 -3.22 7.84 -5.05
C TYR A 29 -2.54 7.83 -3.67
N GLU A 30 -2.06 8.99 -3.19
CA GLU A 30 -1.45 9.10 -1.87
C GLU A 30 -2.46 8.93 -0.73
N THR A 31 -3.65 9.53 -0.85
CA THR A 31 -4.69 9.42 0.17
C THR A 31 -5.28 8.01 0.20
N HIS A 32 -5.47 7.36 -0.95
CA HIS A 32 -5.79 5.93 -1.02
C HIS A 32 -4.71 5.04 -0.39
N ALA A 33 -3.42 5.29 -0.65
CA ALA A 33 -2.33 4.57 0.01
C ALA A 33 -2.39 4.71 1.54
N ASN A 34 -2.79 5.89 2.04
CA ASN A 34 -3.00 6.10 3.48
C ASN A 34 -4.20 5.32 4.03
N VAL A 35 -5.28 5.14 3.26
CA VAL A 35 -6.41 4.30 3.66
C VAL A 35 -5.94 2.86 3.87
N TYR A 36 -5.16 2.31 2.95
CA TYR A 36 -4.57 0.99 3.11
C TYR A 36 -3.65 0.88 4.34
N LEU A 37 -2.78 1.86 4.59
CA LEU A 37 -1.97 1.89 5.81
C LEU A 37 -2.84 1.83 7.07
N LYS A 38 -3.88 2.67 7.15
CA LYS A 38 -4.82 2.69 8.28
C LYS A 38 -5.59 1.38 8.42
N GLN A 39 -6.02 0.76 7.31
CA GLN A 39 -6.70 -0.53 7.30
C GLN A 39 -5.79 -1.63 7.86
N MET A 40 -4.53 -1.66 7.45
CA MET A 40 -3.58 -2.71 7.85
C MET A 40 -3.14 -2.61 9.32
N LYS A 41 -3.31 -1.45 9.96
CA LYS A 41 -3.15 -1.27 11.41
C LYS A 41 -4.30 -1.87 12.25
N ASP A 42 -5.43 -2.20 11.64
CA ASP A 42 -6.60 -2.72 12.34
C ASP A 42 -6.44 -4.22 12.67
N ASP A 43 -6.87 -4.65 13.86
CA ASP A 43 -6.76 -6.05 14.31
C ASP A 43 -7.46 -7.03 13.37
N SER A 44 -8.54 -6.61 12.68
CA SER A 44 -9.20 -7.46 11.70
C SER A 44 -8.34 -7.78 10.49
N PHE A 45 -7.40 -6.90 10.12
CA PHE A 45 -6.42 -7.21 9.10
C PHE A 45 -5.43 -8.27 9.59
N LYS A 46 -4.90 -8.11 10.81
CA LYS A 46 -3.98 -9.07 11.43
C LYS A 46 -4.56 -10.48 11.52
N ASP A 47 -5.86 -10.62 11.77
CA ASP A 47 -6.52 -11.93 11.95
C ASP A 47 -7.20 -12.45 10.66
N SER A 48 -7.01 -11.77 9.54
CA SER A 48 -7.46 -12.21 8.22
C SER A 48 -6.58 -13.32 7.64
N ASN A 49 -7.08 -14.02 6.62
CA ASN A 49 -6.33 -15.08 5.95
C ASN A 49 -5.17 -14.52 5.10
N VAL A 50 -4.21 -15.39 4.76
CA VAL A 50 -2.98 -14.98 4.04
C VAL A 50 -3.29 -14.46 2.64
N ASP A 51 -4.25 -15.04 1.93
CA ASP A 51 -4.63 -14.61 0.58
C ASP A 51 -5.18 -13.18 0.59
N TYR A 52 -6.02 -12.86 1.57
CA TYR A 52 -6.56 -11.51 1.77
C TYR A 52 -5.46 -10.51 2.12
N LYS A 53 -4.55 -10.87 3.04
CA LYS A 53 -3.39 -10.03 3.36
C LYS A 53 -2.56 -9.76 2.12
N SER A 54 -2.30 -10.79 1.33
CA SER A 54 -1.56 -10.68 0.07
C SER A 54 -2.24 -9.73 -0.90
N SER A 55 -3.57 -9.84 -1.07
CA SER A 55 -4.30 -8.95 -1.97
C SER A 55 -4.29 -7.50 -1.51
N VAL A 56 -4.46 -7.24 -0.21
CA VAL A 56 -4.44 -5.87 0.34
C VAL A 56 -3.06 -5.23 0.22
N VAL A 57 -2.00 -5.98 0.55
CA VAL A 57 -0.61 -5.51 0.43
C VAL A 57 -0.24 -5.28 -1.03
N TYR A 58 -0.71 -6.14 -1.92
CA TYR A 58 -0.55 -5.97 -3.36
C TYR A 58 -1.19 -4.66 -3.83
N SER A 59 -2.46 -4.42 -3.46
CA SER A 59 -3.14 -3.17 -3.82
C SER A 59 -2.43 -1.96 -3.26
N PHE A 60 -2.02 -1.98 -1.99
CA PHE A 60 -1.22 -0.90 -1.40
C PHE A 60 0.06 -0.61 -2.19
N CYS A 61 0.82 -1.65 -2.53
CA CYS A 61 2.01 -1.50 -3.36
C CYS A 61 1.69 -0.95 -4.76
N ASN A 62 0.56 -1.34 -5.34
CA ASN A 62 0.13 -0.81 -6.63
C ASN A 62 -0.15 0.71 -6.55
N TYR A 63 -0.79 1.19 -5.48
CA TYR A 63 -0.95 2.63 -5.26
C TYR A 63 0.39 3.34 -5.13
N LEU A 64 1.35 2.77 -4.40
CA LEU A 64 2.70 3.34 -4.31
C LEU A 64 3.41 3.43 -5.67
N LEU A 65 3.25 2.42 -6.53
CA LEU A 65 3.76 2.46 -7.90
C LEU A 65 3.04 3.51 -8.75
N ASN A 66 1.72 3.68 -8.58
CA ASN A 66 0.96 4.72 -9.29
C ASN A 66 1.37 6.14 -8.87
N ILE A 67 1.71 6.38 -7.59
CA ILE A 67 2.29 7.65 -7.14
C ILE A 67 3.61 7.91 -7.88
N ASP A 68 4.53 6.94 -7.90
CA ASP A 68 5.83 7.06 -8.59
C ASP A 68 5.65 7.37 -10.09
N GLN A 69 4.71 6.70 -10.75
CA GLN A 69 4.39 6.94 -12.17
C GLN A 69 3.68 8.28 -12.42
N GLN A 70 2.74 8.68 -11.57
CA GLN A 70 2.07 9.98 -11.67
C GLN A 70 3.09 11.11 -11.57
N LYS A 71 4.01 11.02 -10.61
CA LYS A 71 5.01 12.05 -10.37
C LYS A 71 6.04 12.16 -11.49
N LYS A 72 6.37 11.04 -12.14
CA LYS A 72 7.09 11.05 -13.41
C LYS A 72 6.36 11.84 -14.49
N ARG A 73 5.05 11.60 -14.67
CA ARG A 73 4.23 12.26 -15.70
C ARG A 73 4.11 13.76 -15.47
N GLU A 74 4.00 14.18 -14.22
CA GLU A 74 3.87 15.59 -13.83
C GLU A 74 5.19 16.36 -13.91
N ASN A 75 6.32 15.68 -14.17
CA ASN A 75 7.68 16.24 -14.20
C ASN A 75 8.00 17.11 -12.96
N LEU A 76 7.44 16.72 -11.81
CA LEU A 76 7.66 17.42 -10.56
C LEU A 76 9.03 17.03 -9.99
N ASN A 77 9.66 17.96 -9.27
CA ASN A 77 10.75 17.65 -8.33
C ASN A 77 10.16 16.78 -7.22
N TYR A 78 9.98 15.50 -7.53
CA TYR A 78 9.35 14.55 -6.63
C TYR A 78 10.34 14.15 -5.57
N ASN A 79 9.95 14.36 -4.32
CA ASN A 79 10.71 13.83 -3.23
C ASN A 79 10.41 12.32 -3.11
N HIS A 80 11.35 11.49 -3.58
CA HIS A 80 11.29 10.02 -3.45
C HIS A 80 11.02 9.57 -2.00
N ASN A 81 11.27 10.45 -1.01
CA ASN A 81 10.98 10.20 0.39
C ASN A 81 9.52 9.83 0.68
N ILE A 82 8.53 10.28 -0.09
CA ILE A 82 7.11 10.00 0.25
C ILE A 82 6.81 8.50 0.14
N VAL A 83 7.07 7.87 -1.01
CA VAL A 83 6.83 6.42 -1.19
C VAL A 83 7.70 5.59 -0.25
N ILE A 84 8.98 5.93 -0.11
CA ILE A 84 9.89 5.22 0.78
C ILE A 84 9.48 5.36 2.26
N SER A 85 9.00 6.54 2.68
CA SER A 85 8.52 6.74 4.05
C SER A 85 7.30 5.88 4.37
N LYS A 86 6.36 5.73 3.43
CA LYS A 86 5.18 4.86 3.60
C LYS A 86 5.56 3.38 3.66
N ILE A 87 6.54 2.95 2.87
CA ILE A 87 7.08 1.58 2.93
C ILE A 87 7.75 1.34 4.28
N ASN A 88 8.53 2.31 4.77
CA ASN A 88 9.19 2.21 6.06
C ASN A 88 8.17 2.18 7.22
N GLU A 89 7.16 3.04 7.18
CA GLU A 89 6.04 3.02 8.14
C GLU A 89 5.38 1.64 8.17
N PHE A 90 5.00 1.13 6.99
CA PHE A 90 4.39 -0.19 6.87
C PHE A 90 5.28 -1.30 7.46
N ASN A 91 6.54 -1.34 7.07
CA ASN A 91 7.48 -2.39 7.49
C ASN A 91 7.77 -2.37 9.00
N LEU A 92 7.84 -1.18 9.60
CA LEU A 92 8.03 -1.02 11.05
C LEU A 92 6.83 -1.56 11.83
N GLU A 93 5.62 -1.30 11.35
CA GLU A 93 4.38 -1.73 12.02
C GLU A 93 4.14 -3.24 11.93
N HIS A 94 4.57 -3.86 10.83
CA HIS A 94 4.31 -5.28 10.57
C HIS A 94 5.45 -6.20 11.01
N GLN A 95 6.58 -5.65 11.49
CA GLN A 95 7.70 -6.35 12.14
C GLN A 95 8.12 -7.67 11.46
N GLY A 96 8.13 -7.71 10.12
CA GLY A 96 8.55 -8.88 9.35
C GLY A 96 7.50 -9.99 9.17
N LYS A 97 6.29 -9.86 9.72
CA LYS A 97 5.15 -10.72 9.36
C LYS A 97 4.66 -10.43 7.94
N ILE A 98 4.73 -9.17 7.56
CA ILE A 98 4.62 -8.73 6.18
C ILE A 98 5.72 -7.72 5.98
N LYS A 99 6.43 -7.81 4.86
CA LYS A 99 7.50 -6.87 4.52
C LYS A 99 7.42 -6.54 3.04
N ILE A 100 7.39 -5.25 2.74
CA ILE A 100 7.56 -4.73 1.40
C ILE A 100 9.05 -4.52 1.16
N ILE A 101 9.54 -5.08 0.07
CA ILE A 101 10.91 -5.00 -0.39
C ILE A 101 10.94 -4.01 -1.56
N ALA A 102 11.74 -2.96 -1.39
CA ALA A 102 11.97 -1.91 -2.35
C ALA A 102 13.48 -1.75 -2.62
N PRO A 103 13.88 -1.17 -3.77
CA PRO A 103 15.26 -0.78 -4.02
C PRO A 103 15.75 0.17 -2.93
N GLU A 104 17.06 0.16 -2.67
CA GLU A 104 17.62 1.09 -1.68
C GLU A 104 17.40 2.54 -2.12
N PHE A 105 17.35 3.44 -1.14
CA PHE A 105 17.18 4.86 -1.41
C PHE A 105 18.25 5.37 -2.38
N GLY A 106 17.83 6.04 -3.45
CA GLY A 106 18.72 6.54 -4.51
C GLY A 106 19.11 5.51 -5.58
N GLN A 107 18.66 4.25 -5.48
CA GLN A 107 18.97 3.20 -6.47
C GLN A 107 17.92 3.05 -7.59
N TYR A 108 16.86 3.85 -7.61
CA TYR A 108 15.88 3.83 -8.69
C TYR A 108 15.59 5.23 -9.21
N SER A 109 15.31 5.32 -10.51
CA SER A 109 14.85 6.53 -11.16
C SER A 109 13.32 6.64 -11.07
N LEU A 110 12.82 7.87 -11.05
CA LEU A 110 11.39 8.17 -11.00
C LEU A 110 10.62 7.41 -12.10
N GLY A 111 9.51 6.76 -11.70
CA GLY A 111 8.68 5.90 -12.54
C GLY A 111 9.36 4.60 -13.01
N ASN A 112 10.40 4.16 -12.31
CA ASN A 112 11.01 2.84 -12.46
C ASN A 112 11.08 2.09 -11.12
N LEU A 113 10.28 2.50 -10.12
CA LEU A 113 10.15 1.75 -8.89
C LEU A 113 9.63 0.33 -9.17
N SER A 114 10.26 -0.65 -8.52
CA SER A 114 9.80 -2.04 -8.49
C SER A 114 9.59 -2.44 -7.03
N LEU A 115 8.48 -3.11 -6.74
CA LEU A 115 8.15 -3.56 -5.40
C LEU A 115 7.89 -5.07 -5.41
N SER A 116 8.29 -5.72 -4.32
CA SER A 116 7.82 -7.05 -3.98
C SER A 116 7.44 -7.09 -2.51
N PHE A 117 6.70 -8.10 -2.08
CA PHE A 117 6.41 -8.29 -0.66
C PHE A 117 6.52 -9.75 -0.25
N GLU A 118 6.91 -9.98 0.99
CA GLU A 118 6.92 -11.28 1.64
C GLU A 118 5.91 -11.29 2.78
N ILE A 119 5.26 -12.44 2.99
CA ILE A 119 4.42 -12.69 4.16
C ILE A 119 5.04 -13.84 4.91
N ASN A 120 5.21 -13.72 6.23
CA ASN A 120 5.76 -14.74 7.13
C ASN A 120 7.09 -15.36 6.64
N GLY A 121 7.94 -14.57 5.96
CA GLY A 121 9.22 -15.05 5.42
C GLY A 121 9.13 -16.00 4.21
N TYR A 122 7.95 -16.13 3.59
CA TYR A 122 7.81 -16.83 2.30
C TYR A 122 8.42 -16.02 1.15
N LEU A 123 8.67 -16.69 0.02
CA LEU A 123 9.29 -16.07 -1.16
C LEU A 123 8.59 -14.75 -1.57
N PRO A 124 9.36 -13.68 -1.85
CA PRO A 124 8.79 -12.41 -2.27
C PRO A 124 7.91 -12.54 -3.52
N GLN A 125 6.72 -11.97 -3.45
CA GLN A 125 5.81 -11.84 -4.59
C GLN A 125 6.04 -10.49 -5.26
N LEU A 126 6.36 -10.51 -6.56
CA LEU A 126 6.53 -9.29 -7.34
C LEU A 126 5.19 -8.59 -7.56
N VAL A 127 5.14 -7.29 -7.27
CA VAL A 127 3.99 -6.46 -7.55
C VAL A 127 4.09 -5.98 -8.99
N LYS A 128 3.10 -6.32 -9.81
CA LYS A 128 3.03 -5.81 -11.17
C LYS A 128 2.30 -4.48 -11.15
N TYR A 129 2.95 -3.44 -11.66
CA TYR A 129 2.28 -2.17 -11.91
C TYR A 129 1.01 -2.41 -12.70
N THR A 130 -0.12 -1.99 -12.14
CA THR A 130 -1.41 -2.00 -12.80
C THR A 130 -1.97 -0.59 -12.73
N TYR A 131 -2.23 0.00 -13.89
CA TYR A 131 -2.85 1.33 -13.94
C TYR A 131 -4.25 1.21 -13.34
N GLU A 132 -4.47 1.77 -12.16
CA GLU A 132 -5.80 1.95 -11.61
C GLU A 132 -6.36 3.26 -12.17
N LYS A 133 -7.44 3.14 -12.95
CA LYS A 133 -8.25 4.30 -13.33
C LYS A 133 -9.03 4.70 -12.08
N GLU A 134 -8.80 5.93 -11.62
CA GLU A 134 -9.74 6.67 -10.77
C GLU A 134 -11.14 6.68 -11.39
#